data_AF-X1ANW8-F1
#
_entry.id   AF-X1ANW8-F1
#
_cell.length_a   1.000
_cell.length_b   1.000
_cell.length_c   1.000
_cell.angle_alpha   90.00
_cell.angle_beta   90.00
_cell.angle_gamma   90.00
#
_symmetry.space_group_name_H-M   'P 1'
#
loop_
_entity.id
_entity.type
_entity.pdbx_description
1 polymer ?
#
loop_
_entity_poly.entity_id
_entity_poly.type
_entity_poly.pdbx_seq_one_letter_code
_entity_poly.pdbx_strand_id
1 'polypeptide(L)'
;MAQRGIREYDGKRMLAKYWSEYISKDFNFPGKVVLVDPETKIEDLPKKNNWLNKEKLVVKPDQLFGKRGKHGLIKANASFDEVKKWIKQRMNKETTVGKVNGQLTHFIIEPYIPHKEEIYVAI
;
A
#
# COMPACT_ATOMS: atom_id res chain seq x y z
N MET A 1 -28.66 3.83 -3.70
CA MET A 1 -27.45 3.67 -4.56
C MET A 1 -26.53 2.64 -3.92
N ALA A 2 -26.03 1.67 -4.68
CA ALA A 2 -25.07 0.69 -4.15
C ALA A 2 -23.67 1.30 -4.11
N GLN A 3 -23.04 1.33 -2.94
CA GLN A 3 -21.65 1.73 -2.77
C GLN A 3 -20.75 0.49 -2.80
N ARG A 4 -19.59 0.59 -3.46
CA ARG A 4 -18.60 -0.49 -3.53
C ARG A 4 -17.25 0.05 -3.04
N GLY A 5 -16.58 -0.73 -2.21
CA GLY A 5 -15.21 -0.41 -1.80
C GLY A 5 -14.27 -0.47 -3.00
N ILE A 6 -13.35 0.50 -3.08
CA ILE A 6 -12.21 0.47 -4.00
C ILE A 6 -10.94 0.21 -3.19
N ARG A 7 -9.91 -0.34 -3.83
CA ARG A 7 -8.63 -0.61 -3.17
C ARG A 7 -7.96 0.71 -2.77
N GLU A 8 -7.09 0.62 -1.77
CA GLU A 8 -6.31 1.77 -1.34
C GLU A 8 -5.42 2.29 -2.47
N TYR A 9 -4.84 1.39 -3.27
CA TYR A 9 -4.07 1.72 -4.47
C TYR A 9 -4.87 2.61 -5.44
N ASP A 10 -6.09 2.21 -5.79
CA ASP A 10 -6.92 2.94 -6.75
C ASP A 10 -7.33 4.31 -6.21
N GLY A 11 -7.75 4.37 -4.94
CA GLY A 11 -8.11 5.62 -4.28
C GLY A 11 -6.93 6.61 -4.22
N LYS A 12 -5.73 6.14 -3.86
CA LYS A 12 -4.52 6.97 -3.83
C LYS A 12 -4.07 7.43 -5.21
N ARG A 13 -4.21 6.57 -6.23
CA ARG A 13 -3.94 6.93 -7.63
C ARG A 13 -4.89 8.03 -8.13
N MET A 14 -6.18 7.96 -7.78
CA MET A 14 -7.14 9.02 -8.09
C MET A 14 -6.79 10.32 -7.36
N LEU A 15 -6.48 10.22 -6.06
CA LEU A 15 -6.09 11.36 -5.25
C LEU A 15 -4.85 12.07 -5.80
N ALA A 16 -3.81 11.32 -6.19
CA ALA A 16 -2.63 11.88 -6.83
C ALA A 16 -2.94 12.55 -8.18
N LYS A 17 -3.83 11.96 -8.99
CA LYS A 17 -4.21 12.50 -10.30
C LYS A 17 -4.95 13.83 -10.19
N TYR A 18 -5.88 13.95 -9.26
CA TYR A 18 -6.77 15.12 -9.17
C TYR A 18 -6.46 16.06 -7.99
N TRP A 19 -5.28 15.90 -7.37
CA TRP A 19 -4.89 16.65 -6.18
C TRP A 19 -4.98 18.16 -6.36
N SER A 20 -4.40 18.68 -7.45
CA SER A 20 -4.34 20.12 -7.72
C SER A 20 -5.68 20.74 -8.12
N GLU A 21 -6.63 19.89 -8.53
CA GLU A 21 -7.98 20.32 -8.92
C GLU A 21 -8.89 20.46 -7.70
N TYR A 22 -8.83 19.51 -6.75
CA TYR A 22 -9.79 19.45 -5.64
C TYR A 22 -9.21 19.70 -4.24
N ILE A 23 -7.89 19.60 -4.03
CA ILE A 23 -7.27 19.64 -2.70
C ILE A 23 -6.41 20.88 -2.49
N SER A 24 -5.31 21.01 -3.23
CA SER A 24 -4.37 22.13 -3.05
C SER A 24 -3.43 22.29 -4.24
N LYS A 25 -3.09 23.55 -4.56
CA LYS A 25 -2.04 23.89 -5.53
C LYS A 25 -0.67 24.12 -4.87
N ASP A 26 -0.63 24.31 -3.55
CA ASP A 26 0.58 24.71 -2.82
C ASP A 26 1.44 23.52 -2.39
N PHE A 27 0.85 22.33 -2.27
CA PHE A 27 1.53 21.08 -1.97
C PHE A 27 0.87 19.93 -2.71
N ASN A 28 1.56 18.80 -2.83
CA ASN A 28 1.09 17.64 -3.57
C ASN A 28 1.16 16.34 -2.77
N PHE A 29 0.35 15.36 -3.19
CA PHE A 29 0.57 13.96 -2.88
C PHE A 29 1.38 13.31 -4.01
N PRO A 30 2.61 12.80 -3.75
CA PRO A 30 3.51 12.32 -4.81
C PRO A 30 3.00 11.11 -5.63
N GLY A 31 1.95 10.42 -5.17
CA GLY A 31 1.40 9.26 -5.87
C GLY A 31 2.36 8.07 -5.96
N LYS A 32 3.38 8.01 -5.09
CA LYS A 32 4.32 6.88 -4.99
C LYS A 32 3.65 5.67 -4.35
N VAL A 33 2.89 4.95 -5.16
CA VAL A 33 2.19 3.71 -4.77
C VAL A 33 2.43 2.64 -5.83
N VAL A 34 2.74 1.43 -5.40
CA VAL A 34 2.89 0.27 -6.28
C VAL A 34 2.03 -0.88 -5.76
N LEU A 35 1.18 -1.42 -6.63
CA LEU A 35 0.42 -2.64 -6.36
C LEU A 35 1.24 -3.85 -6.81
N VAL A 36 1.27 -4.88 -5.98
CA VAL A 36 1.90 -6.18 -6.26
C VAL A 36 0.83 -7.26 -6.12
N ASP A 37 0.67 -8.04 -7.17
CA ASP A 37 -0.19 -9.21 -7.26
C ASP A 37 0.63 -10.48 -7.59
N PRO A 38 0.02 -11.68 -7.73
CA PRO A 38 0.77 -12.90 -8.03
C PRO A 38 1.51 -12.90 -9.38
N GLU A 39 1.04 -12.13 -10.35
CA GLU A 39 1.61 -12.05 -11.71
C GLU A 39 2.71 -10.97 -11.81
N THR A 40 2.84 -10.15 -10.79
CA THR A 40 3.80 -9.04 -10.75
C THR A 40 5.22 -9.58 -10.65
N LYS A 41 6.05 -9.27 -11.67
CA LYS A 41 7.50 -9.45 -11.62
C LYS A 41 8.13 -8.41 -10.68
N ILE A 42 8.09 -8.69 -9.38
CA ILE A 42 8.46 -7.75 -8.32
C ILE A 42 9.89 -7.19 -8.49
N GLU A 43 10.82 -7.99 -9.00
CA GLU A 43 12.22 -7.59 -9.22
C GLU A 43 12.39 -6.52 -10.30
N ASP A 44 11.43 -6.39 -11.22
CA ASP A 44 11.47 -5.39 -12.29
C ASP A 44 10.89 -4.04 -11.85
N LEU A 45 10.20 -3.98 -10.70
CA LEU A 45 9.52 -2.76 -10.24
C LEU A 45 10.45 -1.55 -10.08
N PRO A 46 11.70 -1.68 -9.57
CA PRO A 46 12.60 -0.54 -9.45
C PRO A 46 13.01 0.10 -10.78
N LYS A 47 12.90 -0.64 -11.91
CA LYS A 47 13.17 -0.07 -13.25
C LYS A 47 12.20 1.04 -13.60
N LYS A 48 10.95 0.94 -13.15
CA LYS A 48 9.89 1.94 -13.36
C LYS A 48 9.70 2.85 -12.14
N ASN A 49 10.09 2.37 -10.96
CA ASN A 49 9.88 3.03 -9.67
C ASN A 49 11.21 3.08 -8.89
N ASN A 50 12.15 3.91 -9.35
CA ASN A 50 13.52 3.96 -8.82
C ASN A 50 13.59 4.27 -7.31
N TRP A 51 12.57 4.90 -6.75
CA TRP A 51 12.45 5.23 -5.33
C TRP A 51 12.35 3.99 -4.44
N LEU A 52 11.88 2.85 -4.95
CA LEU A 52 11.81 1.59 -4.20
C LEU A 52 13.17 1.20 -3.61
N ASN A 53 14.27 1.43 -4.34
CA ASN A 53 15.62 1.10 -3.88
C ASN A 53 16.31 2.22 -3.10
N LYS A 54 15.73 3.42 -3.04
CA LYS A 54 16.35 4.60 -2.45
C LYS A 54 15.74 4.98 -1.10
N GLU A 55 14.47 4.67 -0.91
CA GLU A 55 13.69 5.10 0.25
C GLU A 55 13.40 3.92 1.17
N LYS A 56 13.13 4.22 2.44
CA LYS A 56 12.51 3.25 3.34
C LYS A 56 11.05 3.07 2.94
N LEU A 57 10.55 1.85 3.08
CA LEU A 57 9.24 1.46 2.57
C LEU A 57 8.31 0.96 3.66
N VAL A 58 7.02 1.03 3.36
CA VAL A 58 5.95 0.31 4.03
C VAL A 58 5.31 -0.64 3.03
N VAL A 59 5.02 -1.87 3.46
CA VAL A 59 4.22 -2.83 2.71
C VAL A 59 3.09 -3.38 3.57
N LYS A 60 1.91 -3.52 2.97
CA LYS A 60 0.70 -4.03 3.62
C LYS A 60 -0.27 -4.63 2.57
N PRO A 61 -1.18 -5.54 2.94
CA PRO A 61 -2.20 -6.04 2.02
C PRO A 61 -3.20 -4.94 1.62
N ASP A 62 -3.70 -5.05 0.40
CA ASP A 62 -4.71 -4.15 -0.17
C ASP A 62 -5.87 -4.96 -0.78
N GLN A 63 -6.72 -5.48 0.11
CA GLN A 63 -7.85 -6.36 -0.23
C GLN A 63 -9.12 -5.97 0.54
N LEU A 64 -9.36 -4.66 0.70
CA LEU A 64 -10.61 -4.12 1.27
C LEU A 64 -10.93 -4.58 2.70
N PHE A 65 -9.90 -4.77 3.54
CA PHE A 65 -10.08 -5.02 4.96
C PHE A 65 -9.25 -4.06 5.82
N GLY A 66 -9.80 -3.69 6.98
CA GLY A 66 -9.19 -2.77 7.93
C GLY A 66 -8.29 -3.46 8.97
N LYS A 67 -7.83 -2.69 9.96
CA LYS A 67 -7.10 -3.18 11.16
C LYS A 67 -5.81 -3.98 10.86
N ARG A 68 -5.20 -3.79 9.67
CA ARG A 68 -3.96 -4.46 9.23
C ARG A 68 -2.83 -4.41 10.26
N GLY A 69 -2.63 -3.26 10.92
CA GLY A 69 -1.63 -3.11 11.98
C GLY A 69 -1.87 -4.03 13.18
N LYS A 70 -3.12 -4.14 13.65
CA LYS A 70 -3.49 -5.04 14.76
C LYS A 70 -3.29 -6.52 14.44
N HIS A 71 -3.28 -6.88 13.15
CA HIS A 71 -3.08 -8.25 12.67
C HIS A 71 -1.63 -8.54 12.26
N GLY A 72 -0.67 -7.64 12.49
CA GLY A 72 0.71 -7.85 12.07
C GLY A 72 0.89 -7.90 10.55
N LEU A 73 -0.05 -7.31 9.80
CA LEU A 73 -0.08 -7.27 8.34
C LEU A 73 0.47 -5.94 7.80
N ILE A 74 1.43 -5.34 8.50
CA ILE A 74 2.18 -4.17 8.07
C ILE A 74 3.65 -4.40 8.39
N LYS A 75 4.52 -4.20 7.40
CA LYS A 75 5.95 -4.08 7.60
C LYS A 75 6.35 -2.67 7.21
N ALA A 76 6.82 -1.90 8.18
CA ALA A 76 7.23 -0.51 8.03
C ALA A 76 8.75 -0.36 8.19
N ASN A 77 9.28 0.78 7.75
CA ASN A 77 10.70 1.13 7.79
C ASN A 77 11.62 0.03 7.20
N ALA A 78 11.23 -0.51 6.03
CA ALA A 78 11.87 -1.65 5.41
C ALA A 78 12.68 -1.26 4.17
N SER A 79 13.72 -2.03 3.84
CA SER A 79 14.34 -1.99 2.51
C SER A 79 13.46 -2.70 1.47
N PHE A 80 13.73 -2.49 0.18
CA PHE A 80 13.03 -3.22 -0.88
C PHE A 80 13.22 -4.74 -0.79
N ASP A 81 14.41 -5.21 -0.42
CA ASP A 81 14.67 -6.65 -0.23
C ASP A 81 13.87 -7.24 0.93
N GLU A 82 13.74 -6.51 2.04
CA GLU A 82 12.88 -6.91 3.15
C GLU A 82 11.40 -6.95 2.72
N VAL A 83 10.94 -5.98 1.93
CA VAL A 83 9.58 -5.95 1.39
C VAL A 83 9.31 -7.16 0.49
N LYS A 84 10.22 -7.48 -0.44
CA LYS A 84 10.10 -8.65 -1.32
C LYS A 84 10.00 -9.94 -0.52
N LYS A 85 10.89 -10.14 0.46
CA LYS A 85 10.87 -11.30 1.35
C LYS A 85 9.55 -11.38 2.13
N TRP A 86 9.08 -10.24 2.64
CA TRP A 86 7.85 -10.17 3.42
C TRP A 86 6.61 -10.53 2.60
N ILE A 87 6.52 -10.04 1.36
CA ILE A 87 5.46 -10.40 0.40
C ILE A 87 5.54 -11.89 0.06
N LYS A 88 6.72 -12.41 -0.30
CA LYS A 88 6.90 -13.82 -0.68
C LYS A 88 6.43 -14.79 0.41
N GLN A 89 6.62 -14.44 1.67
CA GLN A 89 6.18 -15.26 2.81
C GLN A 89 4.65 -15.30 2.99
N ARG A 90 3.91 -14.33 2.43
CA ARG A 90 2.47 -14.14 2.65
C ARG A 90 1.62 -14.31 1.40
N MET A 91 2.20 -14.11 0.22
CA MET A 91 1.52 -14.25 -1.07
C MET A 91 0.87 -15.64 -1.19
N ASN A 92 -0.41 -15.65 -1.55
CA ASN A 92 -1.26 -16.83 -1.69
C ASN A 92 -1.38 -17.69 -0.42
N LYS A 93 -0.98 -17.17 0.75
CA LYS A 93 -1.17 -17.85 2.04
C LYS A 93 -2.53 -17.49 2.61
N GLU A 94 -3.21 -18.51 3.10
CA GLU A 94 -4.44 -18.33 3.86
C GLU A 94 -4.14 -17.57 5.14
N THR A 95 -4.95 -16.57 5.44
CA THR A 95 -4.82 -15.69 6.60
C THR A 95 -6.21 -15.45 7.16
N THR A 96 -6.33 -15.58 8.48
CA THR A 96 -7.54 -15.24 9.22
C THR A 96 -7.47 -13.80 9.68
N VAL A 97 -8.43 -12.98 9.25
CA VAL A 97 -8.61 -11.59 9.73
C VAL A 97 -9.97 -11.50 10.42
N GLY A 98 -9.96 -11.46 11.74
CA GLY A 98 -11.18 -11.52 12.54
C GLY A 98 -11.86 -12.89 12.38
N LYS A 99 -13.04 -12.92 11.76
CA LYS A 99 -13.81 -14.16 11.49
C LYS A 99 -13.71 -14.61 10.02
N VAL A 100 -12.97 -13.89 9.19
CA VAL A 100 -12.88 -14.14 7.75
C VAL A 100 -11.55 -14.82 7.44
N ASN A 101 -11.61 -15.92 6.69
CA ASN A 101 -10.44 -16.60 6.13
C ASN A 101 -10.35 -16.28 4.64
N GLY A 102 -9.14 -16.00 4.16
CA GLY A 102 -8.88 -15.76 2.75
C GLY A 102 -7.39 -15.72 2.44
N GLN A 103 -7.06 -15.75 1.15
CA GLN A 103 -5.67 -15.64 0.71
C GLN A 103 -5.25 -14.18 0.54
N LEU A 104 -4.01 -13.87 0.95
CA LEU A 104 -3.40 -12.59 0.64
C LEU A 104 -2.77 -12.64 -0.76
N THR A 105 -3.37 -11.94 -1.71
CA THR A 105 -2.97 -11.91 -3.11
C THR A 105 -2.51 -10.52 -3.57
N HIS A 106 -2.92 -9.45 -2.90
CA HIS A 106 -2.59 -8.08 -3.31
C HIS A 106 -1.95 -7.28 -2.18
N PHE A 107 -0.84 -6.63 -2.49
CA PHE A 107 -0.05 -5.84 -1.56
C PHE A 107 0.24 -4.47 -2.15
N ILE A 108 0.20 -3.43 -1.32
CA ILE A 108 0.61 -2.08 -1.69
C ILE A 108 1.96 -1.76 -1.03
N ILE A 109 2.88 -1.20 -1.82
CA ILE A 109 4.18 -0.68 -1.39
C ILE A 109 4.18 0.83 -1.52
N GLU A 110 4.62 1.51 -0.47
CA GLU A 110 4.65 2.98 -0.36
C GLU A 110 5.92 3.43 0.38
N PRO A 111 6.36 4.69 0.24
CA PRO A 111 7.39 5.25 1.10
C PRO A 111 6.98 5.21 2.58
N TYR A 112 7.93 4.88 3.45
CA TYR A 112 7.82 5.08 4.87
C TYR A 112 8.09 6.55 5.19
N ILE A 113 7.16 7.18 5.91
CA ILE A 113 7.26 8.58 6.31
C ILE A 113 7.51 8.62 7.82
N PRO A 114 8.72 8.97 8.29
CA PRO A 114 8.95 9.26 9.70
C PRO A 114 8.14 10.49 10.10
N HIS A 115 7.35 10.38 11.18
CA HIS A 115 6.52 11.47 11.66
C HIS A 115 6.34 11.39 13.19
N LYS A 116 5.94 12.51 13.79
CA LYS A 116 5.60 12.63 15.21
C LYS A 116 4.10 12.82 15.46
N GLU A 117 3.35 13.19 14.43
CA GLU A 117 1.95 13.58 14.52
C GLU A 117 1.11 12.79 13.51
N GLU A 118 -0.10 12.42 13.92
CA GLU A 118 -1.09 11.73 13.10
C GLU A 118 -2.41 12.50 13.16
N ILE A 119 -3.12 12.60 12.04
CA ILE A 119 -4.42 13.28 11.92
C ILE A 119 -5.41 12.32 11.27
N TYR A 120 -6.68 12.39 11.69
CA TYR A 120 -7.79 11.63 11.11
C TYR A 120 -8.75 12.53 10.33
N VAL A 121 -9.12 12.11 9.12
CA VAL A 121 -10.09 12.78 8.23
C VAL A 121 -11.00 11.73 7.59
N ALA A 122 -12.30 12.02 7.49
CA ALA A 122 -13.30 11.23 6.76
C ALA A 122 -14.39 12.16 6.20
N ILE A 123 -14.93 11.84 5.02
CA ILE A 123 -15.98 12.58 4.30
C ILE A 123 -17.08 11.60 3.91
#